data_AF-A0A6L3N752-F1
#
_entry.id   AF-A0A6L3N752-F1
#
_cell.length_a   1.000
_cell.length_b   1.000
_cell.length_c   1.000
_cell.angle_alpha   90.00
_cell.angle_beta   90.00
_cell.angle_gamma   90.00
#
_symmetry.space_group_name_H-M   'P 1'
#
loop_
_entity.id
_entity.type
_entity.pdbx_description
1 polymer ?
#
loop_
_entity_poly.entity_id
_entity_poly.type
_entity_poly.pdbx_seq_one_letter_code
_entity_poly.pdbx_strand_id
1 'polypeptide(L)'
;MTKAQPDWLALATRFAQLPDAQRAVFIDKLGAAGIDFRVLPIPPRTPRSDRVPASFAQTRLWLHARLIDAPHAYHITERLALTGPLDAHALRLACDALIARHEALRTTFDEADDGVAQTIHPPLRCPWRETDLEALPDAQRVARAESVAMADEAGAFDLGVAPLVRAHLIRFDATHHWLALTVHHIVSDGWSSGVMLDELAAFYRAYATGAPVPLAPLPIQYADYALWQRRWLDAGERDRQLAFWRERLDPQRGVLTLPGATARPARR
;
A
#
# COMPACT_ATOMS: atom_id res chain seq x y z
N MET A 1 30.75 19.52 27.73
CA MET A 1 30.69 19.77 26.26
C MET A 1 29.77 18.73 25.66
N THR A 2 28.53 19.09 25.37
CA THR A 2 27.55 18.23 24.70
C THR A 2 28.05 17.97 23.28
N LYS A 3 28.37 16.71 22.93
CA LYS A 3 28.67 16.34 21.53
C LYS A 3 27.46 16.76 20.70
N ALA A 4 27.66 17.62 19.69
CA ALA A 4 26.62 17.96 18.74
C ALA A 4 26.05 16.67 18.15
N GLN A 5 24.73 16.54 18.12
CA GLN A 5 24.10 15.38 17.51
C GLN A 5 24.41 15.38 16.00
N PRO A 6 24.76 14.21 15.42
CA PRO A 6 24.98 14.10 13.98
C PRO A 6 23.72 14.48 13.20
N ASP A 7 23.90 15.11 12.04
CA ASP A 7 22.81 15.31 11.09
C ASP A 7 22.43 13.96 10.46
N TRP A 8 21.41 13.31 11.04
CA TRP A 8 20.93 12.01 10.59
C TRP A 8 20.44 12.01 9.16
N LEU A 9 19.84 13.11 8.71
CA LEU A 9 19.33 13.22 7.35
C LEU A 9 20.46 13.35 6.33
N ALA A 10 21.51 14.11 6.64
CA ALA A 10 22.70 14.19 5.81
C ALA A 10 23.40 12.82 5.69
N LEU A 11 23.49 12.09 6.80
CA LEU A 11 24.06 10.73 6.79
C LEU A 11 23.22 9.75 5.98
N ALA A 12 21.89 9.77 6.13
CA ALA A 12 20.97 8.93 5.36
C ALA A 12 21.03 9.24 3.85
N THR A 13 21.07 10.52 3.50
CA THR A 13 21.18 10.98 2.11
C THR A 13 22.49 10.53 1.48
N ARG A 14 23.61 10.69 2.22
CA ARG A 14 24.91 10.21 1.78
C ARG A 14 24.90 8.70 1.57
N PHE A 15 24.39 7.94 2.54
CA PHE A 15 24.28 6.48 2.44
C PHE A 15 23.51 6.04 1.19
N ALA A 16 22.38 6.70 0.91
CA ALA A 16 21.53 6.41 -0.23
C ALA A 16 22.21 6.64 -1.59
N GLN A 17 23.21 7.54 -1.66
CA GLN A 17 23.95 7.87 -2.87
C GLN A 17 25.22 7.03 -3.06
N LEU A 18 25.65 6.27 -2.05
CA LEU A 18 26.84 5.44 -2.15
C LEU A 18 26.60 4.24 -3.09
N PRO A 19 27.62 3.83 -3.87
CA PRO A 19 27.65 2.54 -4.55
C PRO A 19 27.49 1.38 -3.57
N ASP A 20 26.94 0.26 -4.04
CA ASP A 20 26.63 -0.91 -3.20
C ASP A 20 27.83 -1.38 -2.37
N ALA A 21 28.99 -1.52 -3.01
CA ALA A 21 30.23 -1.93 -2.34
C ALA A 21 30.71 -0.97 -1.24
N GLN A 22 30.31 0.30 -1.28
CA GLN A 22 30.71 1.32 -0.30
C GLN A 22 29.73 1.42 0.87
N ARG A 23 28.51 0.88 0.74
CA ARG A 23 27.49 0.99 1.81
C ARG A 23 27.85 0.18 3.04
N ALA A 24 28.38 -1.03 2.89
CA ALA A 24 28.83 -1.85 4.02
C ALA A 24 29.95 -1.14 4.81
N VAL A 25 30.97 -0.66 4.10
CA VAL A 25 32.08 0.12 4.69
C VAL A 25 31.57 1.38 5.40
N PHE A 26 30.53 2.02 4.85
CA PHE A 26 29.93 3.19 5.49
C PHE A 26 29.23 2.85 6.81
N ILE A 27 28.47 1.76 6.86
CA ILE A 27 27.83 1.28 8.09
C ILE A 27 28.89 0.90 9.14
N ASP A 28 29.96 0.21 8.75
CA ASP A 28 31.05 -0.14 9.66
C ASP A 28 31.69 1.10 10.28
N LYS A 29 31.92 2.14 9.46
CA LYS A 29 32.47 3.43 9.94
C LYS A 29 31.51 4.16 10.86
N LEU A 30 30.21 4.12 10.61
CA LEU A 30 29.21 4.68 11.53
C LEU A 30 29.23 3.93 12.87
N GLY A 31 29.26 2.60 12.83
CA GLY A 31 29.36 1.77 14.03
C GLY A 31 30.62 2.07 14.84
N ALA A 32 31.78 2.20 14.20
CA ALA A 32 33.03 2.59 14.83
C ALA A 32 32.98 4.01 15.45
N ALA A 33 32.16 4.90 14.90
CA ALA A 33 31.91 6.24 15.44
C ALA A 33 30.84 6.24 16.56
N GLY A 34 30.29 5.09 16.94
CA GLY A 34 29.21 4.97 17.92
C GLY A 34 27.84 5.43 17.40
N ILE A 35 27.68 5.53 16.09
CA ILE A 35 26.42 5.88 15.44
C ILE A 35 25.67 4.59 15.09
N ASP A 36 24.50 4.44 15.68
CA ASP A 36 23.59 3.37 15.30
C ASP A 36 22.93 3.69 13.96
N PHE A 37 23.34 3.02 12.90
CA PHE A 37 22.79 3.21 11.56
C PHE A 37 21.28 2.98 11.47
N ARG A 38 20.67 2.29 12.44
CA ARG A 38 19.21 2.05 12.49
C ARG A 38 18.41 3.32 12.78
N VAL A 39 19.07 4.38 13.27
CA VAL A 39 18.43 5.68 13.53
C VAL A 39 18.37 6.57 12.28
N LEU A 40 18.97 6.14 11.17
CA LEU A 40 18.98 6.92 9.93
C LEU A 40 17.59 6.92 9.29
N PRO A 41 17.02 8.10 9.00
CA PRO A 41 15.70 8.20 8.39
C PRO A 41 15.70 7.77 6.91
N ILE A 42 14.51 7.62 6.34
CA ILE A 42 14.35 7.52 4.88
C ILE A 42 14.59 8.92 4.29
N PRO A 43 15.56 9.11 3.37
CA PRO A 43 15.78 10.41 2.76
C PRO A 43 14.60 10.77 1.84
N PRO A 44 14.01 11.97 1.98
CA PRO A 44 12.85 12.38 1.19
C PRO A 44 13.24 12.60 -0.28
N ARG A 45 12.41 12.11 -1.20
CA ARG A 45 12.44 12.42 -2.66
C ARG A 45 13.84 12.49 -3.25
N THR A 46 14.68 11.48 -2.97
CA THR A 46 15.97 11.37 -3.66
C THR A 46 15.68 11.14 -5.16
N PRO A 47 16.35 11.82 -6.10
CA PRO A 47 16.13 11.60 -7.52
C PRO A 47 16.22 10.11 -7.86
N ARG A 48 15.19 9.58 -8.52
CA ARG A 48 15.08 8.17 -8.92
C ARG A 48 14.24 8.05 -10.18
N SER A 49 14.37 6.89 -10.82
CA SER A 49 13.48 6.45 -11.90
C SER A 49 12.05 6.23 -11.38
N ASP A 50 11.07 6.30 -12.27
CA ASP A 50 9.68 5.90 -12.01
C ASP A 50 9.50 4.37 -12.01
N ARG A 51 10.49 3.64 -12.56
CA ARG A 51 10.60 2.18 -12.45
C ARG A 51 11.71 1.82 -11.48
N VAL A 52 11.35 1.16 -10.38
CA VAL A 52 12.28 0.74 -9.33
C VAL A 52 11.94 -0.66 -8.83
N PRO A 53 12.85 -1.36 -8.13
CA PRO A 53 12.52 -2.64 -7.52
C PRO A 53 11.37 -2.52 -6.51
N ALA A 54 10.49 -3.52 -6.48
CA ALA A 54 9.43 -3.63 -5.48
C ALA A 54 10.01 -3.91 -4.08
N SER A 55 9.27 -3.59 -3.01
CA SER A 55 9.66 -4.01 -1.65
C SER A 55 9.57 -5.54 -1.50
N PHE A 56 10.23 -6.13 -0.50
CA PHE A 56 10.14 -7.58 -0.28
C PHE A 56 8.70 -8.06 0.00
N ALA A 57 7.89 -7.22 0.65
CA ALA A 57 6.47 -7.49 0.88
C ALA A 57 5.66 -7.44 -0.43
N GLN A 58 5.93 -6.46 -1.30
CA GLN A 58 5.30 -6.38 -2.61
C GLN A 58 5.69 -7.57 -3.50
N THR A 59 6.96 -7.98 -3.52
CA THR A 59 7.41 -9.18 -4.23
C THR A 59 6.66 -10.43 -3.75
N ARG A 60 6.47 -10.60 -2.44
CA ARG A 60 5.67 -11.71 -1.90
C ARG A 60 4.24 -11.69 -2.41
N LEU A 61 3.58 -10.53 -2.39
CA LEU A 61 2.19 -10.39 -2.84
C LEU A 61 2.05 -10.62 -4.36
N TRP A 62 3.02 -10.15 -5.15
CA TRP A 62 3.07 -10.41 -6.59
C TRP A 62 3.21 -11.91 -6.90
N LEU A 63 4.04 -12.63 -6.13
CA LEU A 63 4.15 -14.09 -6.24
C LEU A 63 2.84 -14.78 -5.85
N HIS A 64 2.22 -14.35 -4.74
CA HIS A 64 0.96 -14.93 -4.29
C HIS A 64 -0.17 -14.76 -5.32
N ALA A 65 -0.25 -13.60 -5.97
CA ALA A 65 -1.23 -13.34 -7.02
C ALA A 65 -1.06 -14.25 -8.25
N ARG A 66 0.12 -14.86 -8.44
CA ARG A 66 0.39 -15.82 -9.52
C ARG A 66 0.31 -17.29 -9.11
N LEU A 67 0.53 -17.58 -7.82
CA LEU A 67 0.63 -18.96 -7.33
C LEU A 67 -0.65 -19.48 -6.68
N ILE A 68 -1.53 -18.60 -6.21
CA ILE A 68 -2.75 -18.98 -5.49
C ILE A 68 -3.96 -18.80 -6.40
N ASP A 69 -4.77 -19.84 -6.53
CA ASP A 69 -6.07 -19.79 -7.23
C ASP A 69 -7.16 -19.15 -6.36
N ALA A 70 -6.93 -17.89 -5.98
CA ALA A 70 -7.85 -17.08 -5.20
C ALA A 70 -7.64 -15.58 -5.53
N PRO A 71 -8.14 -15.11 -6.69
CA PRO A 71 -7.76 -13.82 -7.26
C PRO A 71 -8.16 -12.60 -6.43
N HIS A 72 -9.10 -12.74 -5.50
CA HIS A 72 -9.57 -11.68 -4.60
C HIS A 72 -9.07 -11.84 -3.15
N ALA A 73 -8.23 -12.84 -2.86
CA ALA A 73 -7.73 -13.09 -1.50
C ALA A 73 -6.89 -11.94 -0.93
N TYR A 74 -6.38 -11.06 -1.79
CA TYR A 74 -5.59 -9.88 -1.45
C TYR A 74 -6.30 -8.57 -1.78
N HIS A 75 -7.63 -8.58 -1.88
CA HIS A 75 -8.39 -7.33 -1.92
C HIS A 75 -8.61 -6.81 -0.50
N ILE A 76 -8.50 -5.49 -0.36
CA ILE A 76 -8.95 -4.76 0.82
C ILE A 76 -10.12 -3.90 0.33
N THR A 77 -11.32 -4.14 0.88
CA THR A 77 -12.52 -3.38 0.53
C THR A 77 -13.09 -2.69 1.75
N GLU A 78 -13.16 -1.37 1.68
CA GLU A 78 -13.87 -0.55 2.64
C GLU A 78 -15.29 -0.29 2.13
N ARG A 79 -16.31 -0.60 2.93
CA ARG A 79 -17.70 -0.26 2.63
C ARG A 79 -18.17 0.82 3.61
N LEU A 80 -18.42 2.01 3.10
CA LEU A 80 -18.84 3.16 3.90
C LEU A 80 -20.34 3.41 3.69
N ALA A 81 -21.10 3.43 4.78
CA ALA A 81 -22.46 3.96 4.76
C ALA A 81 -22.41 5.49 4.88
N LEU A 82 -22.92 6.20 3.88
CA LEU A 82 -22.94 7.65 3.81
C LEU A 82 -24.41 8.11 3.94
N THR A 83 -24.67 8.98 4.92
CA THR A 83 -25.99 9.53 5.19
C THR A 83 -25.99 11.04 5.02
N GLY A 84 -27.00 11.57 4.34
CA GLY A 84 -27.15 12.97 3.97
C GLY A 84 -26.98 13.21 2.45
N PRO A 85 -27.24 14.45 2.00
CA PRO A 85 -27.01 14.82 0.60
C PRO A 85 -25.54 14.60 0.23
N LEU A 86 -25.31 13.99 -0.93
CA LEU A 86 -23.98 13.64 -1.41
C LEU A 86 -23.71 14.29 -2.77
N ASP A 87 -22.58 14.99 -2.88
CA ASP A 87 -22.07 15.44 -4.17
C ASP A 87 -21.19 14.33 -4.78
N ALA A 88 -21.80 13.49 -5.63
CA ALA A 88 -21.10 12.38 -6.28
C ALA A 88 -19.93 12.86 -7.17
N HIS A 89 -20.01 14.07 -7.73
CA HIS A 89 -18.93 14.62 -8.55
C HIS A 89 -17.73 15.00 -7.67
N ALA A 90 -17.96 15.71 -6.57
CA ALA A 90 -16.92 16.04 -5.59
C ALA A 90 -16.27 14.78 -5.01
N LEU A 91 -17.06 13.72 -4.74
CA LEU A 91 -16.55 12.44 -4.26
C LEU A 91 -15.66 11.75 -5.29
N ARG A 92 -16.05 11.74 -6.57
CA ARG A 92 -15.21 11.20 -7.64
C ARG A 92 -13.90 11.99 -7.79
N LEU A 93 -13.96 13.32 -7.72
CA LEU A 93 -12.75 14.16 -7.72
C LEU A 93 -11.85 13.87 -6.51
N ALA A 94 -12.43 13.57 -5.35
CA ALA A 94 -11.68 13.19 -4.16
C ALA A 94 -10.92 11.87 -4.35
N CYS A 95 -11.54 10.87 -5.00
CA CYS A 95 -10.86 9.63 -5.37
C CYS A 95 -9.72 9.86 -6.37
N ASP A 96 -9.93 10.71 -7.40
CA ASP A 96 -8.88 11.08 -8.36
C ASP A 96 -7.69 11.75 -7.64
N ALA A 97 -7.96 12.66 -6.71
CA ALA A 97 -6.94 13.37 -5.96
C ALA A 97 -6.14 12.45 -5.01
N LEU A 98 -6.81 11.45 -4.42
CA LEU A 98 -6.15 10.42 -3.63
C LEU A 98 -5.15 9.63 -4.48
N ILE A 99 -5.54 9.19 -5.68
CA ILE A 99 -4.66 8.49 -6.63
C ILE A 99 -3.51 9.38 -7.09
N ALA A 100 -3.76 10.67 -7.35
CA ALA A 100 -2.73 11.62 -7.75
C ALA A 100 -1.67 11.81 -6.64
N ARG A 101 -2.12 11.88 -5.39
CA ARG A 101 -1.29 12.15 -4.20
C ARG A 101 -0.39 10.98 -3.81
N HIS A 102 -0.91 9.75 -3.87
CA HIS A 102 -0.20 8.54 -3.45
C HIS A 102 0.33 7.76 -4.63
N GLU A 103 1.66 7.71 -4.79
CA GLU A 103 2.28 6.94 -5.87
C GLU A 103 1.85 5.48 -5.88
N ALA A 104 1.73 4.87 -4.70
CA ALA A 104 1.31 3.48 -4.57
C ALA A 104 0.01 3.17 -5.32
N LEU A 105 -0.98 4.08 -5.28
CA LEU A 105 -2.29 3.87 -5.93
C LEU A 105 -2.25 3.97 -7.46
N ARG A 106 -1.15 4.49 -8.02
CA ARG A 106 -0.89 4.61 -9.46
C ARG A 106 0.33 3.79 -9.89
N THR A 107 0.61 2.70 -9.16
CA THR A 107 1.75 1.80 -9.43
C THR A 107 1.28 0.46 -10.00
N THR A 108 1.98 -0.04 -11.01
CA THR A 108 1.85 -1.41 -11.52
C THR A 108 3.09 -2.25 -11.24
N PHE A 109 2.98 -3.56 -11.41
CA PHE A 109 4.02 -4.53 -11.08
C PHE A 109 4.22 -5.56 -12.19
N ASP A 110 5.45 -5.74 -12.60
CA ASP A 110 5.88 -6.70 -13.61
C ASP A 110 7.18 -7.40 -13.20
N GLU A 111 7.50 -8.48 -13.90
CA GLU A 111 8.76 -9.19 -13.73
C GLU A 111 9.91 -8.35 -14.35
N ALA A 112 11.08 -8.42 -13.73
CA ALA A 112 12.31 -7.79 -14.16
C ALA A 112 13.49 -8.73 -13.92
N ASP A 113 14.64 -8.42 -14.51
CA ASP A 113 15.86 -9.25 -14.41
C ASP A 113 16.32 -9.48 -12.96
N ASP A 114 16.02 -8.53 -12.06
CA ASP A 114 16.38 -8.56 -10.64
C ASP A 114 15.18 -8.88 -9.69
N GLY A 115 14.09 -9.41 -10.25
CA GLY A 115 12.91 -9.87 -9.51
C GLY A 115 11.63 -9.18 -9.95
N VAL A 116 11.00 -8.43 -9.04
CA VAL A 116 9.74 -7.71 -9.32
C VAL A 116 10.02 -6.22 -9.33
N ALA A 117 9.64 -5.55 -10.41
CA ALA A 117 9.67 -4.10 -10.51
C ALA A 117 8.31 -3.51 -10.17
N GLN A 118 8.34 -2.27 -9.69
CA GLN A 118 7.18 -1.41 -9.57
C GLN A 118 7.36 -0.22 -10.51
N THR A 119 6.33 0.08 -11.32
CA THR A 119 6.31 1.21 -12.26
C THR A 119 5.26 2.20 -11.82
N ILE A 120 5.70 3.42 -11.52
CA ILE A 120 4.86 4.53 -11.07
C ILE A 120 4.37 5.30 -12.29
N HIS A 121 3.06 5.42 -12.46
CA HIS A 121 2.45 6.14 -13.57
C HIS A 121 2.14 7.59 -13.20
N PRO A 122 2.02 8.53 -14.15
CA PRO A 122 1.45 9.86 -13.88
C PRO A 122 0.06 9.77 -13.23
N PRO A 123 -0.46 10.86 -12.61
CA PRO A 123 -1.80 10.86 -12.02
C PRO A 123 -2.88 10.29 -12.95
N LEU A 124 -3.65 9.32 -12.43
CA LEU A 124 -4.71 8.62 -13.15
C LEU A 124 -6.09 8.98 -12.58
N ARG A 125 -7.13 8.76 -13.37
CA ARG A 125 -8.52 8.82 -12.91
C ARG A 125 -8.89 7.55 -12.16
N CYS A 126 -9.70 7.67 -11.12
CA CYS A 126 -10.28 6.54 -10.41
C CYS A 126 -11.30 5.82 -11.32
N PRO A 127 -11.18 4.49 -11.50
CA PRO A 127 -12.25 3.66 -12.02
C PRO A 127 -13.49 3.83 -11.12
N TRP A 128 -14.50 4.50 -11.66
CA TRP A 128 -15.71 4.91 -10.94
C TRP A 128 -16.92 4.20 -11.51
N ARG A 129 -17.69 3.56 -10.65
CA ARG A 129 -19.01 2.99 -10.96
C ARG A 129 -20.07 3.65 -10.10
N GLU A 130 -21.26 3.76 -10.65
CA GLU A 130 -22.44 4.23 -9.93
C GLU A 130 -23.61 3.29 -10.22
N THR A 131 -24.29 2.84 -9.17
CA THR A 131 -25.52 2.07 -9.27
C THR A 131 -26.62 2.82 -8.53
N ASP A 132 -27.67 3.17 -9.25
CA ASP A 132 -28.87 3.77 -8.68
C ASP A 132 -29.92 2.68 -8.38
N LEU A 133 -30.33 2.60 -7.12
CA LEU A 133 -31.34 1.66 -6.63
C LEU A 133 -32.65 2.36 -6.26
N GLU A 134 -32.76 3.68 -6.44
CA GLU A 134 -33.92 4.47 -6.03
C GLU A 134 -35.22 3.99 -6.71
N ALA A 135 -35.14 3.54 -7.97
CA ALA A 135 -36.27 2.98 -8.69
C ALA A 135 -36.72 1.58 -8.21
N LEU A 136 -35.92 0.89 -7.39
CA LEU A 136 -36.29 -0.43 -6.86
C LEU A 136 -37.20 -0.31 -5.63
N PRO A 137 -38.06 -1.31 -5.37
CA PRO A 137 -38.80 -1.38 -4.12
C PRO A 137 -37.85 -1.46 -2.92
N ASP A 138 -38.15 -0.73 -1.83
CA ASP A 138 -37.31 -0.63 -0.63
C ASP A 138 -36.83 -1.99 -0.11
N ALA A 139 -37.72 -2.98 -0.07
CA ALA A 139 -37.43 -4.34 0.39
C ALA A 139 -36.35 -5.07 -0.43
N GLN A 140 -36.07 -4.62 -1.65
CA GLN A 140 -35.08 -5.23 -2.55
C GLN A 140 -33.75 -4.45 -2.61
N ARG A 141 -33.74 -3.17 -2.18
CA ARG A 141 -32.58 -2.29 -2.33
C ARG A 141 -31.34 -2.82 -1.60
N VAL A 142 -31.50 -3.24 -0.34
CA VAL A 142 -30.37 -3.75 0.47
C VAL A 142 -29.76 -5.01 -0.14
N ALA A 143 -30.58 -6.01 -0.46
CA ALA A 143 -30.11 -7.24 -1.09
C ALA A 143 -29.41 -6.97 -2.43
N ARG A 144 -29.93 -6.01 -3.21
CA ARG A 144 -29.29 -5.61 -4.47
C ARG A 144 -27.95 -4.90 -4.22
N ALA A 145 -27.88 -4.00 -3.25
CA ALA A 145 -26.65 -3.31 -2.90
C ALA A 145 -25.56 -4.28 -2.42
N GLU A 146 -25.91 -5.26 -1.60
CA GLU A 146 -24.99 -6.32 -1.17
C GLU A 146 -24.48 -7.15 -2.35
N SER A 147 -25.38 -7.56 -3.25
CA SER A 147 -25.02 -8.29 -4.46
C SER A 147 -24.05 -7.49 -5.35
N VAL A 148 -24.27 -6.19 -5.50
CA VAL A 148 -23.39 -5.29 -6.26
C VAL A 148 -22.03 -5.18 -5.58
N ALA A 149 -21.99 -4.90 -4.27
CA ALA A 149 -20.74 -4.78 -3.52
C ALA A 149 -19.91 -6.08 -3.53
N MET A 150 -20.56 -7.24 -3.39
CA MET A 150 -19.89 -8.54 -3.48
C MET A 150 -19.32 -8.81 -4.88
N ALA A 151 -20.03 -8.40 -5.94
CA ALA A 151 -19.55 -8.55 -7.30
C ALA A 151 -18.31 -7.66 -7.55
N ASP A 152 -18.28 -6.45 -7.00
CA ASP A 152 -17.07 -5.63 -7.08
C ASP A 152 -15.93 -6.24 -6.27
N GLU A 153 -16.17 -6.75 -5.06
CA GLU A 153 -15.13 -7.41 -4.26
C GLU A 153 -14.49 -8.60 -4.97
N ALA A 154 -15.29 -9.38 -5.71
CA ALA A 154 -14.83 -10.54 -6.46
C ALA A 154 -14.03 -10.18 -7.73
N GLY A 155 -14.16 -8.95 -8.24
CA GLY A 155 -13.50 -8.52 -9.47
C GLY A 155 -11.97 -8.50 -9.33
N ALA A 156 -11.26 -9.40 -10.00
CA ALA A 156 -9.80 -9.48 -9.92
C ALA A 156 -9.11 -8.19 -10.38
N PHE A 157 -7.97 -7.86 -9.78
CA PHE A 157 -7.02 -6.89 -10.34
C PHE A 157 -5.94 -7.59 -11.15
N ASP A 158 -5.62 -7.04 -12.31
CA ASP A 158 -4.36 -7.34 -13.00
C ASP A 158 -3.28 -6.40 -12.46
N LEU A 159 -2.25 -6.95 -11.81
CA LEU A 159 -1.16 -6.16 -11.22
C LEU A 159 -0.34 -5.39 -12.27
N GLY A 160 -0.42 -5.76 -13.54
CA GLY A 160 0.20 -5.05 -14.66
C GLY A 160 -0.62 -3.84 -15.16
N VAL A 161 -1.86 -3.65 -14.69
CA VAL A 161 -2.78 -2.62 -15.19
C VAL A 161 -3.19 -1.67 -14.06
N ALA A 162 -2.82 -0.39 -14.19
CA ALA A 162 -3.20 0.63 -13.22
C ALA A 162 -4.59 1.24 -13.51
N PRO A 163 -5.26 1.80 -12.48
CA PRO A 163 -4.86 1.77 -11.07
C PRO A 163 -5.36 0.52 -10.34
N LEU A 164 -4.65 0.10 -9.29
CA LEU A 164 -5.01 -1.04 -8.44
C LEU A 164 -5.99 -0.65 -7.32
N VAL A 165 -6.90 0.27 -7.64
CA VAL A 165 -7.97 0.80 -6.80
C VAL A 165 -9.19 1.12 -7.68
N ARG A 166 -10.38 0.88 -7.15
CA ARG A 166 -11.66 1.24 -7.78
C ARG A 166 -12.67 1.70 -6.74
N ALA A 167 -13.60 2.54 -7.15
CA ALA A 167 -14.69 3.04 -6.32
C ALA A 167 -16.05 2.72 -6.96
N HIS A 168 -17.02 2.30 -6.15
CA HIS A 168 -18.41 2.12 -6.55
C HIS A 168 -19.34 2.84 -5.57
N LEU A 169 -20.04 3.86 -6.06
CA LEU A 169 -21.13 4.51 -5.35
C LEU A 169 -22.46 3.80 -5.62
N ILE A 170 -23.09 3.27 -4.59
CA ILE A 170 -24.41 2.64 -4.65
C ILE A 170 -25.40 3.57 -3.96
N ARG A 171 -26.38 4.08 -4.71
CA ARG A 171 -27.35 5.07 -4.23
C ARG A 171 -28.67 4.39 -3.92
N PHE A 172 -29.18 4.56 -2.70
CA PHE A 172 -30.47 4.02 -2.28
C PHE A 172 -31.59 5.04 -2.48
N ASP A 173 -31.29 6.30 -2.17
CA ASP A 173 -32.15 7.47 -2.34
C ASP A 173 -31.26 8.74 -2.31
N ALA A 174 -31.88 9.92 -2.24
CA ALA A 174 -31.19 11.22 -2.21
C ALA A 174 -30.26 11.44 -1.00
N THR A 175 -30.38 10.62 0.05
CA THR A 175 -29.69 10.79 1.33
C THR A 175 -28.97 9.53 1.83
N HIS A 176 -29.26 8.35 1.30
CA HIS A 176 -28.61 7.10 1.70
C HIS A 176 -27.79 6.51 0.58
N HIS A 177 -26.50 6.29 0.85
CA HIS A 177 -25.55 5.81 -0.13
C HIS A 177 -24.56 4.85 0.52
N TRP A 178 -24.07 3.87 -0.24
CA TRP A 178 -22.87 3.12 0.10
C TRP A 178 -21.74 3.48 -0.85
N LEU A 179 -20.54 3.66 -0.32
CA LEU A 179 -19.31 3.72 -1.12
C LEU A 179 -18.50 2.45 -0.84
N ALA A 180 -18.28 1.64 -1.87
CA ALA A 180 -17.29 0.57 -1.85
C ALA A 180 -15.98 1.07 -2.45
N LEU A 181 -14.91 1.09 -1.67
CA LEU A 181 -13.55 1.39 -2.12
C LEU A 181 -12.71 0.13 -2.01
N THR A 182 -12.33 -0.45 -3.15
CA THR A 182 -11.57 -1.70 -3.21
C THR A 182 -10.19 -1.44 -3.77
N VAL A 183 -9.16 -1.94 -3.08
CA VAL A 183 -7.75 -1.83 -3.48
C VAL A 183 -7.07 -3.19 -3.43
N HIS A 184 -6.01 -3.38 -4.21
CA HIS A 184 -5.14 -4.54 -4.02
C HIS A 184 -4.16 -4.31 -2.84
N HIS A 185 -3.97 -5.30 -1.98
CA HIS A 185 -3.09 -5.24 -0.80
C HIS A 185 -1.60 -4.99 -1.17
N ILE A 186 -1.22 -5.10 -2.43
CA ILE A 186 0.14 -4.77 -2.89
C ILE A 186 0.43 -3.25 -2.88
N VAL A 187 -0.61 -2.42 -2.87
CA VAL A 187 -0.52 -0.95 -2.85
C VAL A 187 -1.11 -0.32 -1.59
N SER A 188 -1.55 -1.13 -0.62
CA SER A 188 -2.19 -0.67 0.62
C SER A 188 -2.10 -1.72 1.72
N ASP A 189 -2.43 -1.35 2.95
CA ASP A 189 -2.60 -2.22 4.11
C ASP A 189 -3.64 -1.60 5.08
N GLY A 190 -3.87 -2.25 6.22
CA GLY A 190 -4.85 -1.76 7.20
C GLY A 190 -4.53 -0.39 7.79
N TRP A 191 -3.25 0.00 7.87
CA TRP A 191 -2.89 1.35 8.32
C TRP A 191 -3.17 2.38 7.23
N SER A 192 -2.84 2.02 5.99
CA SER A 192 -3.06 2.82 4.79
C SER A 192 -4.55 3.06 4.55
N SER A 193 -5.44 2.10 4.88
CA SER A 193 -6.90 2.30 4.82
C SER A 193 -7.35 3.52 5.63
N GLY A 194 -6.87 3.67 6.88
CA GLY A 194 -7.21 4.83 7.71
C GLY A 194 -6.76 6.15 7.08
N VAL A 195 -5.51 6.20 6.61
CA VAL A 195 -4.95 7.38 5.92
C VAL A 195 -5.75 7.74 4.67
N MET A 196 -6.11 6.72 3.86
CA MET A 196 -6.89 6.92 2.63
C MET A 196 -8.28 7.49 2.93
N LEU A 197 -8.96 6.99 3.95
CA LEU A 197 -10.30 7.46 4.33
C LEU A 197 -10.27 8.89 4.89
N ASP A 198 -9.28 9.21 5.73
CA ASP A 198 -9.11 10.56 6.29
C ASP A 198 -8.83 11.60 5.18
N GLU A 199 -7.93 11.26 4.26
CA GLU A 199 -7.59 12.14 3.14
C GLU A 199 -8.73 12.22 2.11
N LEU A 200 -9.44 11.12 1.83
CA LEU A 200 -10.64 11.13 0.99
C LEU A 200 -11.69 12.10 1.54
N ALA A 201 -11.93 12.07 2.85
CA ALA A 201 -12.85 13.00 3.50
C ALA A 201 -12.37 14.45 3.41
N ALA A 202 -11.05 14.71 3.55
CA ALA A 202 -10.48 16.04 3.39
C ALA A 202 -10.62 16.58 1.96
N PHE A 203 -10.33 15.74 0.96
CA PHE A 203 -10.53 16.09 -0.46
C PHE A 203 -12.00 16.33 -0.79
N TYR A 204 -12.90 15.44 -0.34
CA TYR A 204 -14.34 15.58 -0.57
C TYR A 204 -14.86 16.90 -0.02
N ARG A 205 -14.53 17.25 1.23
CA ARG A 205 -14.94 18.53 1.83
C ARG A 205 -14.43 19.72 1.02
N ALA A 206 -13.17 19.69 0.59
CA ALA A 206 -12.57 20.76 -0.21
C ALA A 206 -13.30 20.93 -1.55
N TYR A 207 -13.52 19.83 -2.29
CA TYR A 207 -14.19 19.88 -3.59
C TYR A 207 -15.67 20.22 -3.51
N ALA A 208 -16.40 19.67 -2.53
CA ALA A 208 -17.83 19.95 -2.35
C ALA A 208 -18.12 21.40 -1.93
N THR A 209 -17.15 22.07 -1.31
CA THR A 209 -17.31 23.46 -0.83
C THR A 209 -16.52 24.49 -1.65
N GLY A 210 -15.73 24.05 -2.63
CA GLY A 210 -14.80 24.92 -3.37
C GLY A 210 -13.65 25.49 -2.51
N ALA A 211 -13.38 24.89 -1.35
CA ALA A 211 -12.31 25.30 -0.44
C ALA A 211 -10.94 24.72 -0.87
N PRO A 212 -9.82 25.33 -0.46
CA PRO A 212 -8.50 24.76 -0.69
C PRO A 212 -8.30 23.44 0.05
N VAL A 213 -7.57 22.50 -0.56
CA VAL A 213 -7.22 21.21 0.07
C VAL A 213 -6.20 21.43 1.20
N PRO A 214 -6.48 21.00 2.45
CA PRO A 214 -5.63 21.27 3.61
C PRO A 214 -4.51 20.22 3.81
N LEU A 215 -3.98 19.63 2.73
CA LEU A 215 -3.01 18.53 2.80
C LEU A 215 -1.66 18.97 2.23
N ALA A 216 -0.62 18.97 3.08
CA ALA A 216 0.75 19.24 2.64
C ALA A 216 1.26 18.13 1.71
N PRO A 217 2.18 18.42 0.76
CA PRO A 217 2.80 17.40 -0.08
C PRO A 217 3.48 16.31 0.74
N LEU A 218 3.37 15.05 0.30
CA LEU A 218 4.04 13.93 0.95
C LEU A 218 5.56 14.01 0.69
N PRO A 219 6.41 14.06 1.74
CA PRO A 219 7.86 14.15 1.57
C PRO A 219 8.50 12.82 1.20
N ILE A 220 7.81 11.70 1.43
CA ILE A 220 8.27 10.33 1.18
C ILE A 220 7.14 9.59 0.47
N GLN A 221 7.48 8.82 -0.55
CA GLN A 221 6.59 7.91 -1.27
C GLN A 221 7.03 6.45 -1.05
N TYR A 222 6.15 5.49 -1.31
CA TYR A 222 6.43 4.08 -1.00
C TYR A 222 7.66 3.53 -1.74
N ALA A 223 7.92 3.99 -2.96
CA ALA A 223 9.13 3.62 -3.71
C ALA A 223 10.42 4.10 -3.04
N ASP A 224 10.40 5.22 -2.30
CA ASP A 224 11.54 5.69 -1.52
C ASP A 224 11.82 4.71 -0.37
N TYR A 225 10.77 4.22 0.30
CA TYR A 225 10.86 3.16 1.31
C TYR A 225 11.39 1.85 0.72
N ALA A 226 10.89 1.42 -0.45
CA ALA A 226 11.33 0.17 -1.07
C ALA A 226 12.84 0.20 -1.41
N LEU A 227 13.33 1.31 -1.97
CA LEU A 227 14.75 1.52 -2.22
C LEU A 227 15.56 1.60 -0.94
N TRP A 228 15.09 2.35 0.05
CA TRP A 228 15.73 2.46 1.36
C TRP A 228 15.89 1.09 2.02
N GLN A 229 14.82 0.29 2.06
CA GLN A 229 14.82 -1.04 2.69
C GLN A 229 15.84 -1.97 2.03
N ARG A 230 15.89 -1.98 0.69
CA ARG A 230 16.86 -2.81 -0.05
C ARG A 230 18.29 -2.40 0.26
N ARG A 231 18.61 -1.11 0.10
CA ARG A 231 19.95 -0.58 0.39
C ARG A 231 20.39 -0.88 1.81
N TRP A 232 19.47 -0.76 2.76
CA TRP A 232 19.71 -1.03 4.18
C TRP A 232 20.01 -2.51 4.43
N LEU A 233 19.22 -3.41 3.85
CA LEU A 233 19.40 -4.85 3.99
C LEU A 233 20.66 -5.36 3.27
N ASP A 234 20.93 -4.87 2.05
CA ASP A 234 22.11 -5.23 1.26
C ASP A 234 23.43 -4.77 1.90
N ALA A 235 23.39 -3.74 2.74
CA ALA A 235 24.57 -3.22 3.43
C ALA A 235 24.97 -4.04 4.69
N GLY A 236 24.36 -5.21 4.92
CA GLY A 236 24.75 -6.17 5.95
C GLY A 236 23.67 -6.46 6.99
N GLU A 237 22.62 -5.64 7.08
CA GLU A 237 21.54 -5.83 8.06
C GLU A 237 20.72 -7.09 7.79
N ARG A 238 20.64 -7.53 6.52
CA ARG A 238 20.00 -8.80 6.15
C ARG A 238 20.59 -9.98 6.91
N ASP A 239 21.92 -10.10 6.95
CA ASP A 239 22.59 -11.26 7.53
C ASP A 239 22.37 -11.32 9.05
N ARG A 240 22.44 -10.16 9.71
CA ARG A 240 22.18 -10.04 11.14
C ARG A 240 20.75 -10.46 11.50
N GLN A 241 19.75 -9.97 10.78
CA GLN A 241 18.34 -10.31 11.03
C GLN A 241 18.05 -11.78 10.69
N LEU A 242 18.62 -12.31 9.61
CA LEU A 242 18.45 -13.71 9.25
C LEU A 242 19.08 -14.66 10.28
N ALA A 243 20.28 -14.34 10.78
CA ALA A 243 20.92 -15.13 11.83
C ALA A 243 20.03 -15.24 13.07
N PHE A 244 19.48 -14.12 13.53
CA PHE A 244 18.55 -14.08 14.67
C PHE A 244 17.31 -14.96 14.47
N TRP A 245 16.68 -14.90 13.29
CA TRP A 245 15.48 -15.69 13.00
C TRP A 245 15.80 -17.18 12.81
N ARG A 246 16.93 -17.52 12.19
CA ARG A 246 17.39 -18.92 12.03
C ARG A 246 17.64 -19.59 13.37
N GLU A 247 18.23 -18.87 14.33
CA GLU A 247 18.45 -19.37 15.69
C GLU A 247 17.14 -19.64 16.44
N ARG A 248 16.11 -18.80 16.22
CA ARG A 248 14.83 -18.88 16.96
C ARG A 248 13.82 -19.84 16.35
N LEU A 249 13.77 -19.91 15.02
CA LEU A 249 12.83 -20.72 14.27
C LEU A 249 13.33 -22.17 14.14
N ASP A 250 13.65 -22.78 15.28
CA ASP A 250 14.09 -24.17 15.37
C ASP A 250 13.05 -25.12 14.72
N PRO A 251 13.43 -25.87 13.67
CA PRO A 251 12.56 -26.83 13.00
C PRO A 251 12.00 -27.93 13.92
N GLN A 252 12.62 -28.14 15.09
CA GLN A 252 12.19 -29.14 16.08
C GLN A 252 11.07 -28.63 17.00
N ARG A 253 10.71 -27.33 16.94
CA ARG A 253 9.55 -26.82 17.67
C ARG A 253 8.28 -27.51 17.18
N GLY A 254 7.54 -28.09 18.12
CA GLY A 254 6.32 -28.85 17.83
C GLY A 254 5.30 -28.03 17.03
N VAL A 255 4.61 -28.69 16.11
CA VAL A 255 3.49 -28.09 15.37
C VAL A 255 2.32 -27.88 16.33
N LEU A 256 1.74 -26.68 16.33
CA LEU A 256 0.50 -26.43 17.03
C LEU A 256 -0.64 -27.22 16.37
N THR A 257 -1.12 -28.26 17.05
CA THR A 257 -2.31 -29.02 16.64
C THR A 257 -3.55 -28.35 17.22
N LEU A 258 -4.41 -27.82 16.35
CA LEU A 258 -5.69 -27.26 16.77
C LEU A 258 -6.73 -28.38 16.98
N PRO A 259 -7.60 -28.28 18.01
CA PRO A 259 -8.70 -29.23 18.18
C PRO A 259 -9.56 -29.31 16.91
N GLY A 260 -9.86 -30.54 16.46
CA GLY A 260 -10.67 -30.77 15.25
C GLY A 260 -9.89 -30.69 13.93
N ALA A 261 -8.57 -30.45 13.96
CA ALA A 261 -7.75 -30.55 12.75
C ALA A 261 -7.72 -32.00 12.23
N THR A 262 -8.11 -32.20 10.96
CA THR A 262 -7.83 -33.44 10.25
C THR A 262 -6.31 -33.60 10.08
N ALA A 263 -5.84 -34.84 9.92
CA ALA A 263 -4.43 -35.10 9.65
C ALA A 263 -4.00 -34.28 8.41
N ARG A 264 -2.95 -33.45 8.56
CA ARG A 264 -2.43 -32.68 7.43
C ARG A 264 -2.09 -33.65 6.29
N PRO A 265 -2.58 -33.44 5.06
CA PRO A 265 -2.20 -34.27 3.93
C PRO A 265 -0.67 -34.24 3.77
N ALA A 266 -0.08 -35.42 3.55
CA ALA A 266 1.38 -35.60 3.57
C ALA A 266 2.12 -34.85 2.44
N ARG A 267 1.40 -34.29 1.46
CA ARG A 267 1.94 -33.44 0.39
C ARG A 267 0.91 -32.37 -0.04
N ARG A 268 1.44 -31.21 -0.42
CA ARG A 268 0.78 -30.27 -1.34
C ARG A 268 1.22 -30.62 -2.76
#